data_AF-A0A5N6RAC3-F1
#
_entry.id   AF-A0A5N6RAC3-F1
#
_cell.length_a   1.000
_cell.length_b   1.000
_cell.length_c   1.000
_cell.angle_alpha   90.00
_cell.angle_beta   90.00
_cell.angle_gamma   90.00
#
_symmetry.space_group_name_H-M   'P 1'
#
loop_
_entity.id
_entity.type
_entity.pdbx_description
1 polymer ?
#
loop_
_entity_poly.entity_id
_entity_poly.type
_entity_poly.pdbx_seq_one_letter_code
_entity_poly.pdbx_strand_id
1 'polypeptide(L)'
;MKAPILIDSELNLGKFYAVAVRKRKLIPTAASSHRRSRSNSPSNFGTPRPNLDIRVVRHTTPAPERNWVSKICARGLWDFRWFSFDNPWRWASQIISFYLLCLNLVADARPSPSFTYACEDVNNYYASVENLGGEALKKKLNHIVAPHHSLSYKEVWDALKILDAADIYKPQASSGIIEIYSLRVVPKRLAGKPEGWNREHLWPRSYGLTDGSSMTDIHNIRPADVNVNSSRGNKYYGLCNVSSSKCLRPANKEAASDTETDNERWAPPVKVRGDIARALMYMAVCYGFNQPGGGLDLHLSDSPSIG
;
A
#
# COMPACT_ATOMS: atom_id res chain seq x y z
N MET A 1 -1.76 4.09 30.98
CA MET A 1 -1.36 2.70 31.23
C MET A 1 0.04 2.44 30.66
N LYS A 2 0.60 1.23 30.84
CA LYS A 2 1.96 0.84 30.39
C LYS A 2 1.91 -0.09 29.17
N ALA A 3 2.68 0.20 28.12
CA ALA A 3 2.85 -0.66 26.95
C ALA A 3 4.32 -1.08 26.75
N PRO A 4 4.57 -2.24 26.11
CA PRO A 4 5.92 -2.76 25.87
C PRO A 4 6.77 -1.92 24.93
N ILE A 5 8.08 -1.94 25.14
CA ILE A 5 9.08 -1.94 24.07
C ILE A 5 10.14 -3.00 24.40
N LEU A 6 10.65 -3.70 23.38
CA LEU A 6 11.99 -4.31 23.44
C LEU A 6 12.97 -3.35 22.76
N ILE A 7 13.81 -2.67 23.54
CA ILE A 7 14.97 -1.97 22.99
C ILE A 7 16.07 -3.00 22.83
N ASP A 8 16.03 -3.69 21.69
CA ASP A 8 17.16 -4.47 21.20
C ASP A 8 18.39 -3.54 21.09
N SER A 9 19.50 -3.91 21.70
CA SER A 9 20.67 -3.04 21.86
C SER A 9 21.39 -2.73 20.53
N GLU A 10 21.06 -3.44 19.45
CA GLU A 10 21.52 -3.12 18.09
C GLU A 10 20.71 -1.98 17.41
N LEU A 11 19.62 -1.49 18.01
CA LEU A 11 18.78 -0.43 17.42
C LEU A 11 19.45 0.95 17.51
N ASN A 12 20.36 1.21 16.57
CA ASN A 12 21.01 2.50 16.37
C ASN A 12 20.00 3.57 15.87
N LEU A 13 19.39 4.29 16.81
CA LEU A 13 18.25 5.21 16.58
C LEU A 13 18.57 6.45 15.73
N GLY A 14 19.84 6.82 15.56
CA GLY A 14 20.28 8.17 15.16
C GLY A 14 20.10 8.59 13.69
N LYS A 15 19.14 8.05 12.92
CA LYS A 15 18.99 8.38 11.48
C LYS A 15 17.56 8.54 10.91
N PHE A 16 16.49 8.41 11.70
CA PHE A 16 15.12 8.40 11.17
C PHE A 16 14.13 9.30 11.91
N TYR A 17 14.54 10.54 12.17
CA TYR A 17 13.61 11.67 12.28
C TYR A 17 13.38 12.20 10.87
N ALA A 18 12.29 11.75 10.23
CA ALA A 18 11.72 12.28 9.01
C ALA A 18 10.34 11.65 8.83
N VAL A 19 9.36 12.40 8.33
CA VAL A 19 8.03 11.85 8.01
C VAL A 19 8.16 10.73 6.96
N ALA A 20 7.27 9.75 7.02
CA ALA A 20 7.34 8.42 6.38
C ALA A 20 7.67 8.41 4.87
N VAL A 21 8.95 8.57 4.51
CA VAL A 21 9.47 8.42 3.14
C VAL A 21 10.63 7.43 3.14
N ARG A 22 10.33 6.18 2.80
CA ARG A 22 11.28 5.05 2.79
C ARG A 22 12.24 5.10 1.59
N LYS A 23 13.13 6.11 1.52
CA LYS A 23 14.24 6.13 0.54
C LYS A 23 15.21 4.98 0.79
N ARG A 24 14.97 3.82 0.15
CA ARG A 24 16.00 2.79 -0.03
C ARG A 24 16.87 3.13 -1.25
N LYS A 25 18.15 2.75 -1.13
CA LYS A 25 19.23 3.08 -2.06
C LYS A 25 18.92 2.54 -3.47
N LEU A 26 19.07 3.39 -4.49
CA LEU A 26 18.94 2.98 -5.89
C LEU A 26 20.02 1.94 -6.23
N ILE A 27 19.60 0.84 -6.85
CA ILE A 27 20.48 -0.10 -7.56
C ILE A 27 20.16 0.07 -9.05
N PRO A 28 21.11 0.50 -9.89
CA PRO A 28 20.86 0.60 -11.33
C PRO A 28 20.60 -0.77 -11.95
N THR A 29 19.41 -0.99 -12.49
CA THR A 29 19.14 -2.14 -13.36
C THR A 29 19.81 -1.91 -14.71
N ALA A 30 20.81 -2.72 -15.04
CA ALA A 30 21.45 -2.69 -16.35
C ALA A 30 20.42 -2.98 -17.46
N ALA A 31 20.39 -2.14 -18.50
CA ALA A 31 19.44 -2.28 -19.61
C ALA A 31 19.80 -3.50 -20.49
N SER A 32 18.78 -4.20 -20.98
CA SER A 32 18.96 -5.27 -21.95
C SER A 32 19.25 -4.70 -23.34
N SER A 33 20.20 -5.29 -24.06
CA SER A 33 20.43 -5.03 -25.47
C SER A 33 20.25 -6.32 -26.29
N HIS A 34 19.34 -6.28 -27.26
CA HIS A 34 19.21 -7.34 -28.26
C HIS A 34 20.30 -7.19 -29.32
N ARG A 35 20.97 -8.29 -29.68
CA ARG A 35 21.50 -8.49 -31.04
C ARG A 35 21.33 -9.94 -31.48
N ARG A 36 21.29 -10.15 -32.80
CA ARG A 36 20.75 -11.36 -33.45
C ARG A 36 21.70 -11.84 -34.56
N SER A 37 21.66 -13.14 -34.85
CA SER A 37 22.45 -13.85 -35.90
C SER A 37 23.94 -14.06 -35.55
N ARG A 38 24.64 -15.05 -36.11
CA ARG A 38 24.27 -15.98 -37.21
C ARG A 38 24.84 -17.40 -36.98
N SER A 39 24.49 -18.33 -37.88
CA SER A 39 24.72 -19.78 -37.83
C SER A 39 26.18 -20.25 -37.90
N ASN A 40 26.47 -21.44 -37.37
CA ASN A 40 26.85 -22.62 -38.17
C ASN A 40 26.81 -23.93 -37.35
N SER A 41 26.70 -25.06 -38.08
CA SER A 41 26.62 -26.47 -37.62
C SER A 41 27.59 -27.31 -38.51
N PRO A 42 27.77 -28.65 -38.43
CA PRO A 42 26.97 -29.67 -37.72
C PRO A 42 27.77 -30.86 -37.09
N SER A 43 27.07 -31.99 -36.87
CA SER A 43 27.53 -33.37 -36.59
C SER A 43 27.68 -33.80 -35.11
N ASN A 44 27.34 -35.04 -34.69
CA ASN A 44 26.39 -36.04 -35.24
C ASN A 44 26.06 -37.14 -34.19
N PHE A 45 25.01 -37.94 -34.45
CA PHE A 45 24.53 -39.12 -33.67
C PHE A 45 23.99 -38.83 -32.24
N GLY A 46 23.00 -39.57 -31.71
CA GLY A 46 22.17 -40.64 -32.28
C GLY A 46 20.88 -40.86 -31.46
N THR A 47 19.93 -41.66 -31.96
CA THR A 47 18.63 -41.96 -31.31
C THR A 47 18.49 -43.49 -31.07
N PRO A 48 17.52 -43.98 -30.27
CA PRO A 48 16.10 -44.05 -30.67
C PRO A 48 15.06 -43.59 -29.59
N ARG A 49 13.82 -43.36 -30.04
CA ARG A 49 12.56 -43.47 -29.25
C ARG A 49 11.78 -44.70 -29.76
N PRO A 50 10.78 -45.27 -29.03
CA PRO A 50 9.39 -44.74 -28.98
C PRO A 50 8.89 -44.56 -27.52
N ASN A 51 7.66 -44.11 -27.24
CA ASN A 51 6.52 -43.80 -28.13
C ASN A 51 5.79 -42.51 -27.70
N LEU A 52 4.86 -42.02 -28.53
CA LEU A 52 4.05 -40.82 -28.29
C LEU A 52 2.62 -41.08 -28.79
N ASP A 53 1.59 -40.61 -28.08
CA ASP A 53 0.22 -40.56 -28.62
C ASP A 53 -0.43 -39.21 -28.30
N ILE A 54 -1.00 -38.57 -29.32
CA ILE A 54 -1.67 -37.26 -29.25
C ILE A 54 -2.83 -37.30 -30.24
N ARG A 55 -4.07 -37.21 -29.75
CA ARG A 55 -5.24 -36.98 -30.60
C ARG A 55 -5.51 -35.49 -30.78
N VAL A 56 -5.48 -35.05 -32.04
CA VAL A 56 -6.09 -33.80 -32.51
C VAL A 56 -7.29 -34.17 -33.37
N VAL A 57 -8.41 -33.46 -33.19
CA VAL A 57 -9.60 -33.56 -34.05
C VAL A 57 -10.01 -32.15 -34.47
N ARG A 58 -10.39 -31.97 -35.73
CA ARG A 58 -10.96 -30.72 -36.26
C ARG A 58 -12.22 -30.98 -37.09
N HIS A 59 -13.14 -30.04 -36.97
CA HIS A 59 -14.27 -29.67 -37.84
C HIS A 59 -14.68 -30.59 -39.01
N THR A 60 -15.97 -30.90 -39.03
CA THR A 60 -16.79 -30.90 -40.26
C THR A 60 -18.10 -30.15 -40.01
N THR A 61 -18.59 -29.42 -41.01
CA THR A 61 -19.92 -28.78 -41.05
C THR A 61 -20.46 -28.83 -42.48
N PRO A 62 -21.76 -29.13 -42.66
CA PRO A 62 -22.47 -28.80 -43.90
C PRO A 62 -23.74 -27.93 -43.66
N ALA A 63 -24.13 -27.19 -44.70
CA ALA A 63 -25.44 -26.58 -44.94
C ALA A 63 -25.97 -27.17 -46.30
N PRO A 64 -27.13 -26.81 -46.93
CA PRO A 64 -28.05 -25.65 -46.79
C PRO A 64 -29.40 -26.07 -46.13
N GLU A 65 -30.60 -25.48 -46.28
CA GLU A 65 -31.17 -24.43 -47.16
C GLU A 65 -32.34 -23.65 -46.48
N ARG A 66 -32.63 -22.41 -46.89
CA ARG A 66 -33.74 -22.01 -47.82
C ARG A 66 -34.04 -20.49 -47.75
N ASN A 67 -34.22 -19.87 -48.91
CA ASN A 67 -34.70 -18.49 -49.06
C ASN A 67 -36.23 -18.45 -49.12
N TRP A 68 -36.82 -17.31 -48.74
CA TRP A 68 -37.99 -16.76 -49.45
C TRP A 68 -37.89 -15.23 -49.54
N VAL A 69 -38.54 -14.66 -50.57
CA VAL A 69 -38.20 -13.34 -51.13
C VAL A 69 -39.39 -12.37 -51.07
N SER A 70 -39.04 -11.08 -50.93
CA SER A 70 -39.86 -9.85 -50.94
C SER A 70 -41.27 -9.86 -51.54
N LYS A 71 -42.10 -8.93 -51.05
CA LYS A 71 -42.96 -8.12 -51.94
C LYS A 71 -42.76 -6.61 -51.71
N ILE A 72 -42.79 -5.86 -52.82
CA ILE A 72 -42.71 -4.39 -52.88
C ILE A 72 -43.97 -3.91 -53.60
N CYS A 73 -44.57 -2.82 -53.08
CA CYS A 73 -45.42 -1.88 -53.83
C CYS A 73 -45.03 -0.46 -53.36
N ALA A 74 -44.63 0.56 -54.12
CA ALA A 74 -44.67 0.95 -55.54
C ALA A 74 -45.57 2.19 -55.78
N ARG A 75 -45.19 3.03 -56.76
CA ARG A 75 -45.66 4.41 -57.11
C ARG A 75 -44.93 5.56 -56.37
N GLY A 76 -44.38 6.60 -57.02
CA GLY A 76 -43.90 6.71 -58.41
C GLY A 76 -44.07 8.08 -59.11
N LEU A 77 -42.96 8.81 -59.30
CA LEU A 77 -42.70 9.98 -60.20
C LEU A 77 -43.58 11.24 -59.99
N TRP A 78 -43.15 12.49 -60.28
CA TRP A 78 -41.96 13.06 -60.97
C TRP A 78 -41.26 14.12 -60.03
N ASP A 79 -40.41 15.11 -60.38
CA ASP A 79 -39.83 15.64 -61.63
C ASP A 79 -38.46 16.37 -61.37
N PHE A 80 -38.06 17.33 -62.23
CA PHE A 80 -36.83 18.16 -62.18
C PHE A 80 -37.02 19.44 -61.31
N ARG A 81 -35.99 20.20 -60.86
CA ARG A 81 -34.77 20.70 -61.53
C ARG A 81 -33.62 21.04 -60.56
N TRP A 82 -32.39 20.82 -61.05
CA TRP A 82 -31.15 21.61 -60.84
C TRP A 82 -30.89 22.36 -59.52
N PHE A 83 -29.87 21.92 -58.79
CA PHE A 83 -28.70 22.75 -58.45
C PHE A 83 -27.47 21.85 -58.23
N SER A 84 -26.34 22.17 -58.87
CA SER A 84 -25.03 21.59 -58.54
C SER A 84 -24.34 22.45 -57.48
N PHE A 85 -23.80 21.83 -56.44
CA PHE A 85 -22.89 22.48 -55.49
C PHE A 85 -21.73 21.55 -55.14
N ASP A 86 -20.51 22.08 -55.23
CA ASP A 86 -19.28 21.30 -55.16
C ASP A 86 -18.84 20.94 -53.74
N ASN A 87 -18.44 19.67 -53.60
CA ASN A 87 -17.40 19.20 -52.67
C ASN A 87 -17.55 19.59 -51.17
N PRO A 88 -18.48 18.95 -50.42
CA PRO A 88 -18.62 19.18 -48.97
C PRO A 88 -17.39 18.77 -48.14
N TRP A 89 -16.50 17.93 -48.68
CA TRP A 89 -15.37 17.34 -47.93
C TRP A 89 -14.30 18.34 -47.50
N ARG A 90 -14.13 19.45 -48.23
CA ARG A 90 -13.16 20.50 -47.85
C ARG A 90 -13.55 21.23 -46.55
N TRP A 91 -14.84 21.53 -46.39
CA TRP A 91 -15.36 22.24 -45.22
C TRP A 91 -15.31 21.36 -43.96
N ALA A 92 -15.68 20.09 -44.08
CA ALA A 92 -15.56 19.12 -42.99
C ALA A 92 -14.12 18.98 -42.47
N SER A 93 -13.14 18.93 -43.38
CA SER A 93 -11.72 18.85 -43.00
C SER A 93 -11.24 20.06 -42.20
N GLN A 94 -11.61 21.28 -42.61
CA GLN A 94 -11.25 22.50 -41.89
C GLN A 94 -11.91 22.59 -40.51
N ILE A 95 -13.18 22.19 -40.38
CA ILE A 95 -13.89 22.13 -39.10
C ILE A 95 -13.21 21.12 -38.16
N ILE A 96 -12.90 19.91 -38.65
CA ILE A 96 -12.19 18.88 -37.85
C ILE A 96 -10.80 19.38 -37.43
N SER A 97 -10.05 20.04 -38.31
CA SER A 97 -8.75 20.66 -37.96
C SER A 97 -8.89 21.72 -36.88
N PHE A 98 -9.94 22.56 -36.91
CA PHE A 98 -10.17 23.59 -35.89
C PHE A 98 -10.58 22.97 -34.55
N TYR A 99 -11.44 21.95 -34.54
CA TYR A 99 -11.78 21.20 -33.32
C TYR A 99 -10.57 20.49 -32.70
N LEU A 100 -9.70 19.89 -33.53
CA LEU A 100 -8.44 19.28 -33.05
C LEU A 100 -7.44 20.32 -32.56
N LEU A 101 -7.41 21.53 -33.15
CA LEU A 101 -6.59 22.64 -32.65
C LEU A 101 -7.09 23.13 -31.28
N CYS A 102 -8.41 23.26 -31.09
CA CYS A 102 -9.00 23.62 -29.80
C CYS A 102 -8.83 22.54 -28.72
N LEU A 103 -8.78 21.25 -29.10
CA LEU A 103 -8.41 20.15 -28.18
C LEU A 103 -6.92 20.14 -27.80
N ASN A 104 -6.08 20.94 -28.47
CA ASN A 104 -4.71 21.24 -28.05
C ASN A 104 -4.63 22.50 -27.17
N LEU A 105 -5.73 22.90 -26.51
CA LEU A 105 -5.64 23.61 -25.24
C LEU A 105 -4.93 22.70 -24.22
N VAL A 106 -3.60 22.80 -24.20
CA VAL A 106 -2.76 22.28 -23.13
C VAL A 106 -3.37 22.78 -21.82
N ALA A 107 -3.79 21.86 -20.97
CA ALA A 107 -4.16 22.20 -19.62
C ALA A 107 -2.91 22.77 -18.95
N ASP A 108 -2.88 24.11 -18.80
CA ASP A 108 -1.86 24.85 -18.07
C ASP A 108 -1.85 24.32 -16.64
N ALA A 109 -0.98 23.33 -16.40
CA ALA A 109 -0.79 22.67 -15.13
C ALA A 109 0.00 23.60 -14.22
N ARG A 110 -0.62 24.74 -13.88
CA ARG A 110 -0.17 25.69 -12.87
C ARG A 110 0.26 24.88 -11.66
N PRO A 111 1.53 24.95 -11.23
CA PRO A 111 1.99 24.16 -10.12
C PRO A 111 1.12 24.51 -8.92
N SER A 112 0.39 23.51 -8.40
CA SER A 112 -0.42 23.66 -7.18
C SER A 112 0.45 24.32 -6.12
N PRO A 113 -0.06 25.31 -5.36
CA PRO A 113 0.75 26.02 -4.37
C PRO A 113 1.39 24.99 -3.44
N SER A 114 2.72 24.97 -3.43
CA SER A 114 3.49 24.05 -2.60
C SER A 114 3.33 24.51 -1.15
N PHE A 115 2.35 23.92 -0.48
CA PHE A 115 2.25 23.95 0.97
C PHE A 115 3.40 23.10 1.52
N THR A 116 4.58 23.71 1.63
CA THR A 116 5.70 23.13 2.37
C THR A 116 5.27 22.97 3.82
N TYR A 117 4.83 21.78 4.19
CA TYR A 117 4.39 21.51 5.56
C TYR A 117 5.57 21.72 6.51
N ALA A 118 5.31 22.24 7.72
CA ALA A 118 6.38 22.56 8.67
C ALA A 118 7.27 21.35 9.02
N CYS A 119 6.78 20.11 8.83
CA CYS A 119 7.51 18.86 9.05
C CYS A 119 8.34 18.37 7.85
N GLU A 120 8.34 19.07 6.70
CA GLU A 120 9.23 18.77 5.57
C GLU A 120 10.67 19.24 5.85
N ASP A 121 10.83 20.42 6.47
CA ASP A 121 12.08 20.79 7.12
C ASP A 121 12.12 20.21 8.55
N VAL A 122 12.55 18.96 8.63
CA VAL A 122 12.78 18.23 9.89
C VAL A 122 13.64 19.01 10.87
N ASN A 123 14.66 19.72 10.39
CA ASN A 123 15.61 20.42 11.26
C ASN A 123 14.89 21.59 11.95
N ASN A 124 14.19 22.43 11.18
CA ASN A 124 13.37 23.51 11.73
C ASN A 124 12.23 22.99 12.63
N TYR A 125 11.54 21.92 12.21
CA TYR A 125 10.44 21.31 12.97
C TYR A 125 10.86 20.85 14.38
N TYR A 126 12.07 20.30 14.52
CA TYR A 126 12.61 19.81 15.79
C TYR A 126 13.64 20.74 16.46
N ALA A 127 14.06 21.85 15.84
CA ALA A 127 15.09 22.76 16.39
C ALA A 127 14.82 23.17 17.84
N SER A 128 13.55 23.35 18.20
CA SER A 128 13.17 23.72 19.57
C SER A 128 13.33 22.62 20.64
N VAL A 129 13.81 21.42 20.28
CA VAL A 129 14.18 20.34 21.23
C VAL A 129 15.69 20.13 21.38
N GLU A 130 16.53 20.91 20.69
CA GLU A 130 17.98 20.81 20.79
C GLU A 130 18.46 20.95 22.25
N ASN A 131 19.47 20.14 22.61
CA ASN A 131 20.09 20.08 23.94
C ASN A 131 19.14 19.71 25.11
N LEU A 132 17.89 19.34 24.85
CA LEU A 132 16.97 18.83 25.88
C LEU A 132 17.19 17.33 26.13
N GLY A 133 16.95 16.90 27.38
CA GLY A 133 16.92 15.50 27.78
C GLY A 133 15.74 15.15 28.69
N GLY A 134 15.54 13.86 28.94
CA GLY A 134 14.57 13.36 29.93
C GLY A 134 13.14 13.89 29.74
N GLU A 135 12.51 14.28 30.85
CA GLU A 135 11.14 14.81 30.84
C GLU A 135 11.01 16.13 30.04
N ALA A 136 12.00 17.01 30.10
CA ALA A 136 11.98 18.27 29.35
C ALA A 136 11.92 18.03 27.84
N LEU A 137 12.71 17.07 27.34
CA LEU A 137 12.64 16.61 25.95
C LEU A 137 11.27 16.00 25.63
N LYS A 138 10.76 15.09 26.49
CA LYS A 138 9.44 14.47 26.29
C LYS A 138 8.32 15.51 26.21
N LYS A 139 8.31 16.50 27.12
CA LYS A 139 7.29 17.55 27.22
C LYS A 139 7.34 18.54 26.05
N LYS A 140 8.54 18.82 25.54
CA LYS A 140 8.73 19.67 24.35
C LYS A 140 8.35 18.95 23.06
N LEU A 141 8.71 17.67 22.91
CA LEU A 141 8.23 16.83 21.80
C LEU A 141 6.70 16.68 21.83
N ASN A 142 6.10 16.48 23.01
CA ASN A 142 4.64 16.44 23.16
C ASN A 142 3.97 17.72 22.63
N HIS A 143 4.49 18.91 22.94
CA HIS A 143 3.96 20.18 22.39
C HIS A 143 4.02 20.25 20.85
N ILE A 144 4.97 19.57 20.22
CA ILE A 144 5.15 19.55 18.76
C ILE A 144 4.16 18.57 18.09
N VAL A 145 3.89 17.41 18.71
CA VAL A 145 3.12 16.32 18.09
C VAL A 145 1.67 16.16 18.58
N ALA A 146 1.35 16.54 19.83
CA ALA A 146 0.00 16.40 20.38
C ALA A 146 -1.08 17.24 19.65
N PRO A 147 -0.80 18.41 19.05
CA PRO A 147 -1.75 19.14 18.22
C PRO A 147 -2.03 18.51 16.83
N HIS A 148 -1.74 17.22 16.62
CA HIS A 148 -1.90 16.57 15.32
C HIS A 148 -3.34 16.57 14.79
N HIS A 149 -3.49 16.57 13.47
CA HIS A 149 -4.78 16.34 12.84
C HIS A 149 -5.24 14.89 13.06
N SER A 150 -6.53 14.71 13.33
CA SER A 150 -7.16 13.42 13.62
C SER A 150 -8.02 12.98 12.44
N LEU A 151 -7.69 11.84 11.84
CA LEU A 151 -8.48 11.24 10.75
C LEU A 151 -9.76 10.60 11.30
N SER A 152 -10.85 10.59 10.54
CA SER A 152 -11.98 9.72 10.86
C SER A 152 -11.62 8.25 10.66
N TYR A 153 -12.38 7.37 11.32
CA TYR A 153 -12.23 5.90 11.19
C TYR A 153 -12.44 5.40 9.75
N LYS A 154 -13.00 6.21 8.85
CA LYS A 154 -13.09 5.92 7.40
C LYS A 154 -11.79 6.32 6.70
N GLU A 155 -11.32 7.55 6.89
CA GLU A 155 -10.13 8.10 6.22
C GLU A 155 -8.86 7.34 6.55
N VAL A 156 -8.75 6.74 7.74
CA VAL A 156 -7.64 5.82 8.07
C VAL A 156 -7.49 4.70 7.03
N TRP A 157 -8.58 4.12 6.50
CA TRP A 157 -8.46 3.10 5.44
C TRP A 157 -7.83 3.65 4.16
N ASP A 158 -8.14 4.89 3.80
CA ASP A 158 -7.68 5.50 2.56
C ASP A 158 -6.24 6.05 2.71
N ALA A 159 -5.88 6.53 3.91
CA ALA A 159 -4.50 6.86 4.26
C ALA A 159 -3.57 5.63 4.18
N LEU A 160 -3.95 4.47 4.75
CA LEU A 160 -3.14 3.24 4.70
C LEU A 160 -2.97 2.71 3.27
N LYS A 161 -3.98 2.89 2.39
CA LYS A 161 -3.86 2.57 0.96
C LYS A 161 -2.82 3.44 0.23
N ILE A 162 -2.36 4.53 0.82
CA ILE A 162 -1.30 5.40 0.27
C ILE A 162 0.02 5.16 1.01
N LEU A 163 0.02 5.21 2.35
CA LEU A 163 1.23 5.13 3.18
C LEU A 163 1.91 3.76 3.14
N ASP A 164 1.12 2.68 3.15
CA ASP A 164 1.61 1.30 3.14
C ASP A 164 1.55 0.68 1.73
N ALA A 165 1.42 1.49 0.68
CA ALA A 165 1.32 1.04 -0.71
C ALA A 165 2.56 0.24 -1.17
N ALA A 166 2.34 -0.80 -1.96
CA ALA A 166 3.41 -1.67 -2.44
C ALA A 166 4.34 -1.00 -3.47
N ASP A 167 3.84 0.00 -4.20
CA ASP A 167 4.65 0.93 -5.01
C ASP A 167 4.73 2.27 -4.26
N ILE A 168 5.89 2.56 -3.68
CA ILE A 168 6.17 3.79 -2.92
C ILE A 168 6.37 5.03 -3.81
N TYR A 169 6.56 4.86 -5.13
CA TYR A 169 6.74 5.96 -6.08
C TYR A 169 5.42 6.36 -6.75
N LYS A 170 4.45 5.44 -6.81
CA LYS A 170 3.08 5.69 -7.32
C LYS A 170 2.02 5.13 -6.35
N PRO A 171 1.98 5.60 -5.08
CA PRO A 171 1.18 4.97 -4.04
C PRO A 171 -0.33 5.01 -4.34
N GLN A 172 -0.84 6.03 -5.03
CA GLN A 172 -2.22 6.09 -5.50
C GLN A 172 -2.54 4.97 -6.50
N ALA A 173 -1.69 4.80 -7.52
CA ALA A 173 -1.89 3.84 -8.62
C ALA A 173 -1.55 2.38 -8.24
N SER A 174 -0.81 2.16 -7.15
CA SER A 174 -0.52 0.82 -6.64
C SER A 174 -1.81 0.04 -6.37
N SER A 175 -1.88 -1.23 -6.80
CA SER A 175 -3.05 -2.08 -6.60
C SER A 175 -3.09 -2.76 -5.22
N GLY A 176 -1.98 -2.73 -4.47
CA GLY A 176 -1.82 -3.42 -3.18
C GLY A 176 -1.13 -2.58 -2.11
N ILE A 177 -1.17 -3.09 -0.88
CA ILE A 177 -0.41 -2.62 0.28
C ILE A 177 0.54 -3.71 0.77
N ILE A 178 1.46 -3.38 1.68
CA ILE A 178 2.32 -4.34 2.38
C ILE A 178 1.80 -4.51 3.82
N GLU A 179 1.42 -5.73 4.19
CA GLU A 179 0.99 -6.08 5.55
C GLU A 179 2.19 -6.11 6.52
N ILE A 180 2.05 -5.55 7.73
CA ILE A 180 3.20 -5.35 8.63
C ILE A 180 3.81 -6.65 9.20
N TYR A 181 3.00 -7.68 9.49
CA TYR A 181 3.49 -8.92 10.11
C TYR A 181 3.70 -10.09 9.15
N SER A 182 2.99 -10.14 8.02
CA SER A 182 3.22 -11.14 6.97
C SER A 182 4.31 -10.68 5.99
N LEU A 183 4.53 -9.37 5.86
CA LEU A 183 5.38 -8.72 4.86
C LEU A 183 4.95 -8.97 3.40
N ARG A 184 3.76 -9.54 3.18
CA ARG A 184 3.18 -9.85 1.86
C ARG A 184 2.56 -8.60 1.24
N VAL A 185 2.48 -8.60 -0.10
CA VAL A 185 1.66 -7.64 -0.85
C VAL A 185 0.25 -8.20 -1.01
N VAL A 186 -0.78 -7.48 -0.55
CA VAL A 186 -2.19 -7.86 -0.72
C VAL A 186 -3.01 -6.75 -1.38
N PRO A 187 -4.08 -7.07 -2.15
CA PRO A 187 -4.85 -6.07 -2.87
C PRO A 187 -5.57 -5.07 -1.95
N LYS A 188 -5.55 -3.78 -2.30
CA LYS A 188 -6.26 -2.70 -1.59
C LYS A 188 -7.77 -2.95 -1.43
N ARG A 189 -8.37 -3.66 -2.39
CA ARG A 189 -9.80 -4.02 -2.40
C ARG A 189 -10.22 -5.02 -1.30
N LEU A 190 -9.25 -5.68 -0.64
CA LEU A 190 -9.51 -6.61 0.47
C LEU A 190 -9.46 -5.91 1.85
N ALA A 191 -9.44 -4.58 1.89
CA ALA A 191 -9.55 -3.80 3.11
C ALA A 191 -10.85 -4.15 3.86
N GLY A 192 -10.72 -4.67 5.08
CA GLY A 192 -11.85 -5.06 5.93
C GLY A 192 -12.59 -6.32 5.46
N LYS A 193 -11.97 -7.15 4.62
CA LYS A 193 -12.50 -8.45 4.19
C LYS A 193 -11.92 -9.60 5.02
N PRO A 194 -12.68 -10.67 5.33
CA PRO A 194 -12.17 -11.83 6.08
C PRO A 194 -10.95 -12.48 5.43
N GLU A 195 -10.93 -12.57 4.10
CA GLU A 195 -9.84 -13.08 3.26
C GLU A 195 -8.72 -12.05 3.00
N GLY A 196 -8.67 -10.97 3.79
CA GLY A 196 -7.90 -9.77 3.51
C GLY A 196 -7.18 -9.20 4.72
N TRP A 197 -7.11 -7.87 4.74
CA TRP A 197 -6.37 -7.12 5.75
C TRP A 197 -7.28 -6.18 6.53
N ASN A 198 -7.01 -6.05 7.83
CA ASN A 198 -7.62 -5.08 8.72
C ASN A 198 -6.59 -4.09 9.25
N ARG A 199 -7.03 -3.26 10.20
CA ARG A 199 -6.22 -2.26 10.87
C ARG A 199 -5.70 -2.84 12.17
N GLU A 200 -4.40 -2.95 12.27
CA GLU A 200 -3.67 -3.26 13.50
C GLU A 200 -3.37 -1.95 14.23
N HIS A 201 -3.60 -1.94 15.55
CA HIS A 201 -3.22 -0.88 16.49
C HIS A 201 -1.93 -1.29 17.18
N LEU A 202 -0.80 -0.71 16.77
CA LEU A 202 0.52 -1.15 17.23
C LEU A 202 0.67 -1.01 18.75
N TRP A 203 0.19 0.09 19.32
CA TRP A 203 -0.23 0.18 20.72
C TRP A 203 -1.65 -0.40 20.86
N PRO A 204 -1.85 -1.58 21.48
CA PRO A 204 -3.17 -2.20 21.51
C PRO A 204 -4.14 -1.37 22.35
N ARG A 205 -5.40 -1.29 21.90
CA ARG A 205 -6.43 -0.45 22.52
C ARG A 205 -6.63 -0.72 24.02
N SER A 206 -6.47 -1.99 24.44
CA SER A 206 -6.59 -2.39 25.85
C SER A 206 -5.59 -1.71 26.79
N TYR A 207 -4.45 -1.21 26.29
CA TYR A 207 -3.47 -0.46 27.09
C TYR A 207 -3.81 1.04 27.16
N GLY A 208 -5.09 1.35 27.35
CA GLY A 208 -5.57 2.69 27.72
C GLY A 208 -6.00 3.61 26.58
N LEU A 209 -6.27 3.11 25.37
CA LEU A 209 -6.87 3.93 24.30
C LEU A 209 -8.40 3.89 24.44
N THR A 210 -8.99 4.99 24.93
CA THR A 210 -10.42 5.06 25.26
C THR A 210 -11.27 5.58 24.11
N ASP A 211 -10.93 6.75 23.58
CA ASP A 211 -11.74 7.53 22.63
C ASP A 211 -10.85 8.47 21.78
N GLY A 212 -11.45 9.18 20.82
CA GLY A 212 -10.85 10.37 20.22
C GLY A 212 -9.69 10.10 19.27
N SER A 213 -8.68 10.97 19.30
CA SER A 213 -7.59 11.00 18.34
C SER A 213 -6.67 9.78 18.43
N SER A 214 -6.40 9.28 19.64
CA SER A 214 -5.51 8.14 19.88
C SER A 214 -6.04 6.82 19.30
N MET A 215 -7.34 6.76 19.02
CA MET A 215 -8.03 5.64 18.37
C MET A 215 -7.89 5.61 16.84
N THR A 216 -7.59 6.73 16.19
CA THR A 216 -7.46 6.84 14.72
C THR A 216 -6.10 7.34 14.22
N ASP A 217 -5.15 7.59 15.12
CA ASP A 217 -3.81 8.06 14.76
C ASP A 217 -3.07 7.13 13.78
N ILE A 218 -2.66 7.69 12.64
CA ILE A 218 -2.04 6.98 11.52
C ILE A 218 -0.57 6.60 11.76
N HIS A 219 0.07 7.13 12.79
CA HIS A 219 1.36 6.64 13.30
C HIS A 219 1.19 5.31 14.05
N ASN A 220 0.07 5.12 14.73
CA ASN A 220 -0.25 3.91 15.51
C ASN A 220 -0.85 2.77 14.67
N ILE A 221 -1.47 3.08 13.53
CA ILE A 221 -2.25 2.10 12.75
C ILE A 221 -1.50 1.63 11.52
N ARG A 222 -1.50 0.31 11.25
CA ARG A 222 -0.92 -0.32 10.04
C ARG A 222 -1.85 -1.40 9.46
N PRO A 223 -1.71 -1.77 8.18
CA PRO A 223 -2.42 -2.91 7.61
C PRO A 223 -1.81 -4.24 8.12
N ALA A 224 -2.66 -5.18 8.50
CA ALA A 224 -2.27 -6.54 8.84
C ALA A 224 -3.28 -7.55 8.30
N ASP A 225 -2.82 -8.76 7.97
CA ASP A 225 -3.70 -9.91 7.68
C ASP A 225 -4.68 -10.12 8.86
N VAL A 226 -5.95 -10.39 8.56
CA VAL A 226 -7.01 -10.52 9.59
C VAL A 226 -6.72 -11.63 10.59
N ASN A 227 -6.21 -12.79 10.15
CA ASN A 227 -5.86 -13.92 11.00
C ASN A 227 -4.61 -13.61 11.83
N VAL A 228 -3.60 -12.96 11.24
CA VAL A 228 -2.37 -12.58 11.95
C VAL A 228 -2.64 -11.51 13.02
N ASN A 229 -3.46 -10.50 12.73
CA ASN A 229 -3.87 -9.50 13.72
C ASN A 229 -4.68 -10.13 14.87
N SER A 230 -5.68 -10.96 14.54
CA SER A 230 -6.43 -11.72 15.55
C SER A 230 -5.51 -12.59 16.44
N SER A 231 -4.50 -13.21 15.85
CA SER A 231 -3.49 -14.03 16.53
C SER A 231 -2.48 -13.22 17.37
N ARG A 232 -2.29 -11.94 17.07
CA ARG A 232 -1.51 -10.98 17.87
C ARG A 232 -2.34 -10.47 19.04
N GLY A 233 -3.60 -10.08 18.82
CA GLY A 233 -4.52 -9.61 19.84
C GLY A 233 -3.95 -8.41 20.63
N ASN A 234 -3.85 -8.55 21.95
CA ASN A 234 -3.23 -7.55 22.84
C ASN A 234 -1.86 -8.00 23.40
N LYS A 235 -1.22 -8.99 22.78
CA LYS A 235 0.09 -9.50 23.22
C LYS A 235 1.15 -8.43 23.20
N TYR A 236 2.01 -8.43 24.22
CA TYR A 236 3.07 -7.46 24.34
C TYR A 236 4.26 -7.80 23.44
N TYR A 237 4.95 -6.78 22.90
CA TYR A 237 6.10 -7.01 22.04
C TYR A 237 7.25 -7.61 22.85
N GLY A 238 7.68 -8.80 22.46
CA GLY A 238 8.62 -9.61 23.21
C GLY A 238 9.09 -10.80 22.40
N LEU A 239 10.38 -11.15 22.53
CA LEU A 239 10.86 -12.46 22.11
C LEU A 239 10.27 -13.51 23.04
N CYS A 240 9.89 -14.65 22.46
CA CYS A 240 9.53 -15.83 23.24
C CYS A 240 10.81 -16.42 23.89
N ASN A 241 10.65 -17.34 24.84
CA ASN A 241 11.74 -18.26 25.14
C ASN A 241 11.75 -19.37 24.08
N VAL A 242 12.75 -19.39 23.20
CA VAL A 242 12.88 -20.39 22.12
C VAL A 242 13.06 -21.84 22.61
N SER A 243 13.43 -22.05 23.87
CA SER A 243 13.47 -23.37 24.51
C SER A 243 12.12 -23.79 25.12
N SER A 244 11.10 -22.93 25.08
CA SER A 244 9.75 -23.24 25.56
C SER A 244 8.92 -23.85 24.44
N SER A 245 8.29 -24.99 24.71
CA SER A 245 7.29 -25.62 23.81
C SER A 245 6.03 -24.77 23.60
N LYS A 246 5.89 -23.65 24.33
CA LYS A 246 4.83 -22.64 24.12
C LYS A 246 5.20 -21.57 23.09
N CYS A 247 6.46 -21.51 22.63
CA CYS A 247 6.83 -20.60 21.56
C CYS A 247 6.46 -21.19 20.19
N LEU A 248 5.71 -20.42 19.39
CA LEU A 248 5.35 -20.76 18.02
C LEU A 248 6.09 -19.86 17.04
N ARG A 249 6.73 -20.46 16.03
CA ARG A 249 7.42 -19.79 14.93
C ARG A 249 7.13 -20.51 13.60
N PRO A 250 6.56 -19.86 12.57
CA PRO A 250 6.01 -18.49 12.59
C PRO A 250 4.89 -18.35 13.65
N ALA A 251 4.65 -17.13 14.11
CA ALA A 251 3.65 -16.82 15.12
C ALA A 251 2.21 -17.16 14.68
N ASN A 252 1.99 -17.21 13.37
CA ASN A 252 0.74 -17.56 12.71
C ASN A 252 1.06 -18.07 11.28
N LYS A 253 0.24 -18.95 10.70
CA LYS A 253 0.48 -19.54 9.36
C LYS A 253 0.55 -18.50 8.22
N GLU A 254 -0.10 -17.34 8.37
CA GLU A 254 -0.05 -16.23 7.41
C GLU A 254 1.05 -15.20 7.70
N ALA A 255 1.75 -15.30 8.85
CA ALA A 255 2.82 -14.38 9.25
C ALA A 255 4.19 -14.73 8.64
N ALA A 256 5.15 -13.80 8.70
CA ALA A 256 6.51 -14.06 8.23
C ALA A 256 7.24 -15.09 9.12
N SER A 257 8.20 -15.83 8.55
CA SER A 257 8.93 -16.93 9.21
C SER A 257 9.88 -16.50 10.34
N ASP A 258 10.06 -15.20 10.55
CA ASP A 258 10.78 -14.57 11.66
C ASP A 258 9.86 -13.92 12.71
N THR A 259 8.55 -14.20 12.67
CA THR A 259 7.61 -13.91 13.75
C THR A 259 7.59 -15.01 14.80
N GLU A 260 7.44 -14.63 16.07
CA GLU A 260 7.33 -15.57 17.21
C GLU A 260 6.17 -15.16 18.12
N THR A 261 5.52 -16.11 18.77
CA THR A 261 4.51 -15.79 19.80
C THR A 261 4.41 -16.89 20.85
N ASP A 262 3.97 -16.51 22.04
CA ASP A 262 3.46 -17.42 23.07
C ASP A 262 2.09 -16.91 23.56
N ASN A 263 1.66 -17.21 24.78
CA ASN A 263 0.38 -16.74 25.32
C ASN A 263 0.35 -15.22 25.52
N GLU A 264 1.48 -14.61 25.84
CA GLU A 264 1.60 -13.21 26.24
C GLU A 264 2.33 -12.34 25.21
N ARG A 265 3.26 -12.95 24.45
CA ARG A 265 4.28 -12.23 23.67
C ARG A 265 4.07 -12.31 22.17
N TRP A 266 4.53 -11.27 21.47
CA TRP A 266 4.61 -11.22 20.02
C TRP A 266 5.95 -10.63 19.56
N ALA A 267 6.77 -11.40 18.86
CA ALA A 267 7.92 -10.89 18.14
C ALA A 267 7.50 -10.60 16.70
N PRO A 268 7.48 -9.33 16.25
CA PRO A 268 7.20 -9.00 14.87
C PRO A 268 8.45 -9.22 14.00
N PRO A 269 8.31 -9.23 12.66
CA PRO A 269 9.43 -9.47 11.76
C PRO A 269 10.56 -8.45 11.99
N VAL A 270 11.82 -8.90 11.95
CA VAL A 270 13.00 -8.07 12.23
C VAL A 270 13.00 -6.80 11.37
N LYS A 271 12.55 -6.94 10.11
CA LYS A 271 12.40 -5.87 9.11
C LYS A 271 11.52 -4.68 9.53
N VAL A 272 10.64 -4.84 10.52
CA VAL A 272 9.68 -3.80 10.97
C VAL A 272 9.78 -3.46 12.47
N ARG A 273 10.61 -4.15 13.26
CA ARG A 273 10.79 -3.89 14.71
C ARG A 273 11.09 -2.41 15.00
N GLY A 274 11.96 -1.79 14.21
CA GLY A 274 12.28 -0.36 14.36
C GLY A 274 11.15 0.60 13.97
N ASP A 275 10.27 0.24 13.03
CA ASP A 275 9.09 1.05 12.68
C ASP A 275 8.04 0.98 13.80
N ILE A 276 7.85 -0.20 14.39
CA ILE A 276 6.97 -0.45 15.53
C ILE A 276 7.48 0.29 16.79
N ALA A 277 8.78 0.21 17.09
CA ALA A 277 9.38 0.93 18.21
C ALA A 277 9.21 2.46 18.10
N ARG A 278 9.32 3.02 16.89
CA ARG A 278 9.02 4.44 16.62
C ARG A 278 7.55 4.78 16.85
N ALA A 279 6.62 3.93 16.39
CA ALA A 279 5.18 4.14 16.62
C ALA A 279 4.83 4.14 18.12
N LEU A 280 5.38 3.21 18.89
CA LEU A 280 5.16 3.12 20.34
C LEU A 280 5.76 4.31 21.09
N MET A 281 6.98 4.72 20.74
CA MET A 281 7.61 5.93 21.27
C MET A 281 6.78 7.18 20.96
N TYR A 282 6.30 7.32 19.71
CA TYR A 282 5.37 8.40 19.33
C TYR A 282 4.13 8.40 20.20
N MET A 283 3.46 7.25 20.40
CA MET A 283 2.26 7.16 21.24
C MET A 283 2.51 7.58 22.70
N ALA A 284 3.62 7.12 23.31
CA ALA A 284 3.98 7.51 24.67
C ALA A 284 4.42 8.97 24.82
N VAL A 285 4.83 9.64 23.73
CA VAL A 285 5.13 11.08 23.70
C VAL A 285 3.86 11.90 23.45
N CYS A 286 3.05 11.54 22.45
CA CYS A 286 1.83 12.24 22.06
C CYS A 286 0.76 12.20 23.16
N TYR A 287 0.58 11.03 23.80
CA TYR A 287 -0.53 10.74 24.71
C TYR A 287 -0.09 10.40 26.14
N GLY A 288 1.14 10.75 26.52
CA GLY A 288 1.72 10.47 27.85
C GLY A 288 1.85 11.70 28.74
N PHE A 289 0.83 12.56 28.73
CA PHE A 289 0.67 13.78 29.54
C PHE A 289 -0.81 14.25 29.56
N ASN A 290 -1.55 13.93 28.49
CA ASN A 290 -3.00 14.04 28.39
C ASN A 290 -3.48 13.14 27.22
N GLN A 291 -4.68 12.59 27.30
CA GLN A 291 -5.40 12.02 26.15
C GLN A 291 -6.68 12.81 25.87
N PRO A 292 -6.90 13.29 24.62
CA PRO A 292 -8.22 13.69 24.17
C PRO A 292 -9.22 12.53 24.40
N GLY A 293 -10.32 12.79 25.10
CA GLY A 293 -11.23 11.74 25.57
C GLY A 293 -10.93 11.15 26.95
N GLY A 294 -9.98 11.72 27.71
CA GLY A 294 -9.78 11.43 29.14
C GLY A 294 -9.14 10.06 29.46
N GLY A 295 -8.50 9.41 28.49
CA GLY A 295 -7.76 8.17 28.71
C GLY A 295 -6.54 8.34 29.62
N LEU A 296 -6.15 7.26 30.32
CA LEU A 296 -4.96 7.28 31.21
C LEU A 296 -3.67 7.45 30.40
N ASP A 297 -2.75 8.30 30.87
CA ASP A 297 -1.47 8.60 30.20
C ASP A 297 -0.70 7.37 29.73
N LEU A 298 -0.18 7.46 28.50
CA LEU A 298 0.57 6.38 27.86
C LEU A 298 2.05 6.40 28.26
N HIS A 299 2.51 5.30 28.85
CA HIS A 299 3.90 5.09 29.27
C HIS A 299 4.49 3.80 28.69
N LEU A 300 5.80 3.78 28.48
CA LEU A 300 6.53 2.59 28.07
C LEU A 300 6.97 1.78 29.31
N SER A 301 7.06 0.45 29.20
CA SER A 301 7.56 -0.41 30.27
C SER A 301 7.94 -1.79 29.72
N ASP A 302 9.06 -2.35 30.18
CA ASP A 302 9.53 -3.68 29.78
C ASP A 302 8.66 -4.83 30.35
N SER A 303 7.90 -4.52 31.42
CA SER A 303 6.89 -5.39 32.05
C SER A 303 5.51 -4.72 32.03
N PRO A 304 4.76 -4.78 30.91
CA PRO A 304 3.42 -4.22 30.82
C PRO A 304 2.40 -5.11 31.52
N SER A 305 1.73 -4.57 32.54
CA SER A 305 0.57 -5.22 33.17
C SER A 305 -0.68 -5.01 32.32
N ILE A 306 -1.32 -6.11 31.88
CA ILE A 306 -2.74 -6.08 31.53
C ILE A 306 -3.50 -5.94 32.85
N GLY A 307 -4.16 -4.80 33.04
CA GLY A 307 -5.06 -4.53 34.17
C GLY A 307 -6.51 -4.82 33.81
#